data_AF-A0A2G2VSU2-F1
#
_entry.id   AF-A0A2G2VSU2-F1
#
_cell.length_a   1.000
_cell.length_b   1.000
_cell.length_c   1.000
_cell.angle_alpha   90.00
_cell.angle_beta   90.00
_cell.angle_gamma   90.00
#
_symmetry.space_group_name_H-M   'P 1'
#
loop_
_entity.id
_entity.type
_entity.pdbx_description
1 polymer ?
#
loop_
_entity_poly.entity_id
_entity_poly.type
_entity_poly.pdbx_seq_one_letter_code
_entity_poly.pdbx_strand_id
1 'polypeptide(L)'
;MEQLQLTEDMTLDRKTAKIQVLKRAGRPSERLVSHENCRFSKPSGHECVHIQKITEASGTEEAEADAEYDNALKEAIKGVQDAVTTINEHLEEVRYEIAALED
;
A
#
# COMPACT_ATOMS: atom_id res chain seq x y z
N MET A 1 20.67 4.26 22.49
CA MET A 1 19.55 3.31 22.33
C MET A 1 18.22 4.02 22.11
N GLU A 2 17.77 4.90 23.00
CA GLU A 2 16.46 5.56 22.91
C GLU A 2 16.17 6.31 21.60
N GLN A 3 17.16 6.99 21.00
CA GLN A 3 16.99 7.66 19.69
C GLN A 3 16.84 6.67 18.52
N LEU A 4 17.48 5.50 18.58
CA LEU A 4 17.41 4.49 17.51
C LEU A 4 16.03 3.82 17.50
N GLN A 5 15.53 3.50 18.69
CA GLN A 5 14.22 2.87 18.90
C GLN A 5 13.07 3.81 18.48
N LEU A 6 13.15 5.10 18.84
CA LEU A 6 12.22 6.13 18.35
C LEU A 6 12.22 6.26 16.82
N THR A 7 13.37 6.13 16.16
CA THR A 7 13.43 6.18 14.70
C THR A 7 12.87 4.93 14.03
N GLU A 8 13.02 3.76 14.65
CA GLU A 8 12.48 2.48 14.15
C GLU A 8 10.96 2.42 14.29
N ASP A 9 10.43 2.84 15.44
CA ASP A 9 8.99 2.94 15.71
C ASP A 9 8.30 3.91 14.75
N MET A 10 8.84 5.13 14.58
CA MET A 10 8.30 6.07 13.59
C MET A 10 8.36 5.52 12.15
N THR A 11 9.35 4.69 11.84
CA THR A 11 9.49 4.08 10.51
C THR A 11 8.47 2.96 10.30
N LEU A 12 8.22 2.14 11.32
CA LEU A 12 7.18 1.10 11.33
C LEU A 12 5.79 1.72 11.16
N ASP A 13 5.48 2.76 11.92
CA ASP A 13 4.20 3.49 11.86
C ASP A 13 3.96 4.07 10.48
N ARG A 14 4.98 4.72 9.89
CA ARG A 14 4.88 5.30 8.55
C ARG A 14 4.59 4.23 7.49
N LYS A 15 5.26 3.08 7.55
CA LYS A 15 5.03 1.98 6.60
C LYS A 15 3.63 1.38 6.77
N THR A 16 3.18 1.22 8.01
CA THR A 16 1.82 0.72 8.33
C THR A 16 0.74 1.69 7.86
N ALA A 17 0.92 3.00 8.08
CA ALA A 17 0.03 4.04 7.56
C ALA A 17 -0.02 4.03 6.02
N LYS A 18 1.14 3.84 5.36
CA LYS A 18 1.19 3.71 3.89
C LYS A 18 0.37 2.53 3.38
N ILE A 19 0.42 1.37 4.05
CA ILE A 19 -0.42 0.20 3.70
C ILE A 19 -1.91 0.55 3.81
N GLN A 20 -2.31 1.23 4.89
CA GLN A 20 -3.71 1.62 5.09
C GLN A 20 -4.21 2.58 4.02
N VAL A 21 -3.39 3.59 3.67
CA VAL A 21 -3.71 4.54 2.61
C VAL A 21 -3.85 3.83 1.26
N LEU A 22 -2.92 2.94 0.91
CA LEU A 22 -2.98 2.17 -0.33
C LEU A 22 -4.23 1.29 -0.37
N LYS A 23 -4.49 0.49 0.68
CA LYS A 23 -5.69 -0.36 0.76
C LYS A 23 -6.99 0.43 0.65
N ARG A 24 -7.03 1.63 1.22
CA ARG A 24 -8.21 2.51 1.12
C ARG A 24 -8.38 3.11 -0.28
N ALA A 25 -7.29 3.43 -0.96
CA ALA A 25 -7.32 3.93 -2.33
C ALA A 25 -7.77 2.85 -3.33
N GLY A 26 -7.52 1.57 -3.01
CA GLY A 26 -7.87 0.42 -3.86
C GLY A 26 -6.99 0.34 -5.10
N ARG A 27 -7.11 -0.77 -5.85
CA ARG A 27 -6.46 -0.89 -7.14
C ARG A 27 -7.05 0.15 -8.11
N PRO A 28 -6.22 0.81 -8.94
CA PRO A 28 -6.69 1.71 -9.99
C PRO A 28 -7.82 1.12 -10.86
N SER A 29 -7.69 -0.14 -11.27
CA SER A 29 -8.70 -0.87 -12.06
C SER A 29 -10.00 -1.21 -11.30
N GLU A 30 -9.99 -1.21 -9.97
CA GLU A 30 -11.15 -1.50 -9.12
C GLU A 30 -11.92 -0.23 -8.71
N ARG A 31 -11.46 0.95 -9.14
CA ARG A 31 -12.11 2.22 -8.77
C ARG A 31 -13.53 2.27 -9.33
N LEU A 32 -14.49 2.61 -8.47
CA LEU A 32 -15.88 2.79 -8.86
C LEU A 32 -16.00 3.88 -9.93
N VAL A 33 -16.62 3.51 -11.05
CA VAL A 33 -16.88 4.45 -12.15
C VAL A 33 -18.03 5.36 -11.75
N SER A 34 -17.80 6.67 -11.67
CA SER A 34 -18.89 7.61 -11.39
C SER A 34 -19.74 7.80 -12.64
N HIS A 35 -21.05 7.59 -12.50
CA HIS A 35 -22.03 7.81 -13.57
C HIS A 35 -22.69 9.20 -13.49
N GLU A 36 -22.18 10.12 -12.65
CA GLU A 36 -22.80 11.44 -12.41
C GLU A 36 -22.92 12.30 -13.69
N ASN A 37 -22.02 12.10 -14.66
CA ASN A 37 -22.04 12.79 -15.97
C ASN A 37 -22.50 11.92 -17.13
N CYS A 38 -23.12 10.77 -16.85
CA CYS A 38 -23.61 9.87 -17.88
C CYS A 38 -24.82 10.49 -18.62
N ARG A 39 -24.77 10.55 -19.95
CA ARG A 39 -25.88 11.07 -20.76
C ARG A 39 -26.72 9.92 -21.31
N PHE A 40 -28.02 9.97 -21.06
CA PHE A 40 -28.98 9.00 -21.59
C PHE A 40 -29.63 9.55 -22.86
N SER A 41 -29.12 9.14 -24.02
CA SER A 41 -29.64 9.61 -25.32
C SER A 41 -30.63 8.63 -25.97
N LYS A 42 -30.60 7.33 -25.62
CA LYS A 42 -31.50 6.30 -26.16
C LYS A 42 -31.92 5.26 -25.10
N PRO A 43 -33.13 4.68 -25.19
CA PRO A 43 -33.62 3.66 -24.24
C PRO A 43 -32.76 2.39 -24.16
N SER A 44 -31.95 2.10 -25.19
CA SER A 44 -31.18 0.87 -25.34
C SER A 44 -29.67 1.01 -25.11
N GLY A 45 -29.16 2.18 -24.73
CA GLY A 45 -27.73 2.37 -24.50
C GLY A 45 -27.42 3.63 -23.71
N HIS A 46 -26.65 3.48 -22.63
CA HIS A 46 -26.02 4.62 -21.97
C HIS A 46 -24.69 4.91 -22.65
N GLU A 47 -24.42 6.17 -22.94
CA GLU A 47 -23.11 6.62 -23.42
C GLU A 47 -22.32 7.06 -22.19
N CYS A 48 -21.64 6.10 -21.55
CA CYS A 48 -20.76 6.48 -20.45
C CYS A 48 -19.60 7.27 -21.04
N VAL A 49 -19.36 8.46 -20.52
CA VAL A 49 -18.15 9.24 -20.84
C VAL A 49 -16.87 8.44 -20.51
N HIS A 50 -16.97 7.43 -19.64
CA HIS A 50 -15.89 6.54 -19.23
C HIS A 50 -15.80 5.24 -20.02
N ILE A 51 -16.72 4.96 -20.96
CA ILE A 51 -16.49 3.93 -21.99
C ILE A 51 -15.59 4.58 -23.04
N GLN A 52 -14.35 4.85 -22.65
CA GLN A 52 -13.29 5.02 -23.64
C GLN A 52 -13.17 3.66 -24.34
N LYS A 53 -13.04 3.68 -25.67
CA LYS A 53 -12.56 2.48 -26.37
C LYS A 53 -11.27 2.07 -25.66
N ILE A 54 -11.21 0.85 -25.16
CA ILE A 54 -9.97 0.28 -24.64
C ILE A 54 -9.02 0.22 -25.85
N THR A 55 -8.19 1.25 -25.95
CA THR A 55 -7.07 1.29 -26.88
C THR A 55 -5.90 0.60 -26.20
N GLU A 56 -4.95 0.11 -26.99
CA GLU A 56 -3.72 -0.46 -26.45
C GLU A 56 -3.04 0.50 -25.46
N ALA A 57 -2.92 1.79 -25.83
CA ALA A 57 -2.34 2.81 -24.98
C ALA A 57 -3.07 3.00 -23.63
N SER A 58 -4.40 3.09 -23.63
CA SER A 58 -5.18 3.24 -22.39
C SER A 58 -5.17 1.98 -21.53
N GLY A 59 -5.15 0.80 -22.15
CA GLY A 59 -5.05 -0.47 -21.42
C GLY A 59 -3.67 -0.70 -20.82
N THR A 60 -2.61 -0.25 -21.51
CA THR A 60 -1.24 -0.29 -20.98
C THR A 60 -1.07 0.65 -19.79
N GLU A 61 -1.59 1.88 -19.86
CA GLU A 61 -1.54 2.84 -18.75
C GLU A 61 -2.23 2.30 -17.49
N GLU A 62 -3.40 1.68 -17.63
CA GLU A 62 -4.12 1.08 -16.51
C GLU A 62 -3.37 -0.11 -15.91
N ALA A 63 -2.79 -0.97 -16.75
CA ALA A 63 -1.97 -2.10 -16.30
C ALA A 63 -0.69 -1.66 -15.58
N GLU A 64 -0.04 -0.58 -16.04
CA GLU A 64 1.12 0.02 -15.38
C GLU A 64 0.75 0.60 -14.02
N ALA A 65 -0.36 1.34 -13.93
CA ALA A 65 -0.84 1.89 -12.67
C ALA A 65 -1.17 0.80 -11.63
N ASP A 66 -1.78 -0.31 -12.06
CA ASP A 66 -2.03 -1.47 -11.21
C ASP A 66 -0.74 -2.15 -10.74
N ALA A 67 0.26 -2.28 -11.63
CA ALA A 67 1.56 -2.84 -11.28
C ALA A 67 2.32 -1.96 -10.27
N GLU A 68 2.26 -0.64 -10.43
CA GLU A 68 2.84 0.31 -9.48
C GLU A 68 2.17 0.23 -8.11
N TYR A 69 0.84 0.15 -8.08
CA TYR A 69 0.08 -0.03 -6.83
C TYR A 69 0.50 -1.32 -6.11
N ASP A 70 0.57 -2.44 -6.83
CA ASP A 70 0.93 -3.73 -6.28
C ASP A 70 2.36 -3.74 -5.75
N ASN A 71 3.29 -3.12 -6.48
CA ASN A 71 4.66 -2.98 -6.05
C ASN A 71 4.76 -2.12 -4.78
N ALA A 72 4.10 -0.95 -4.76
CA ALA A 72 4.09 -0.06 -3.61
C ALA A 72 3.52 -0.72 -2.35
N LEU A 73 2.49 -1.56 -2.51
CA LEU A 73 1.87 -2.31 -1.42
C LEU A 73 2.81 -3.42 -0.91
N LYS A 74 3.43 -4.18 -1.82
CA LYS A 74 4.40 -5.23 -1.47
C LYS A 74 5.60 -4.67 -0.73
N GLU A 75 6.17 -3.57 -1.21
CA GLU A 75 7.32 -2.91 -0.55
C GLU A 75 6.96 -2.37 0.83
N ALA A 76 5.77 -1.82 1.00
CA ALA A 76 5.32 -1.36 2.31
C ALA A 76 5.14 -2.52 3.30
N ILE A 77 4.56 -3.65 2.86
CA ILE A 77 4.40 -4.86 3.69
C ILE A 77 5.77 -5.44 4.05
N LYS A 78 6.65 -5.62 3.07
CA LYS A 78 8.00 -6.12 3.29
C LYS A 78 8.75 -5.24 4.29
N GLY A 79 8.66 -3.92 4.12
CA GLY A 79 9.29 -2.99 5.05
C GLY A 79 8.77 -3.11 6.48
N VAL A 80 7.50 -3.45 6.71
CA VAL A 80 6.96 -3.73 8.05
C VAL A 80 7.53 -5.03 8.59
N GLN A 81 7.58 -6.08 7.77
CA GLN A 81 8.15 -7.38 8.16
C GLN A 81 9.62 -7.24 8.56
N ASP A 82 10.42 -6.54 7.75
CA ASP A 82 11.84 -6.30 8.03
C ASP A 82 12.01 -5.55 9.36
N ALA A 83 11.21 -4.49 9.60
CA ALA A 83 11.28 -3.73 10.84
C ALA A 83 10.91 -4.58 12.07
N VAL A 84 9.87 -5.42 11.97
CA VAL A 84 9.47 -6.33 13.05
C VAL A 84 10.56 -7.36 13.34
N THR A 85 11.21 -7.90 12.31
CA THR A 85 12.35 -8.82 12.48
C THR A 85 13.48 -8.15 13.24
N THR A 86 13.91 -6.95 12.82
CA THR A 86 14.97 -6.19 13.49
C THR A 86 14.64 -5.88 14.95
N ILE A 87 13.40 -5.44 15.23
CA ILE A 87 12.95 -5.18 16.61
C ILE A 87 13.04 -6.46 17.46
N ASN A 88 12.60 -7.60 16.93
CA ASN A 88 12.66 -8.87 17.66
C ASN A 88 14.09 -9.33 17.94
N GLU A 89 15.00 -9.15 16.97
CA GLU A 89 16.43 -9.44 17.15
C GLU A 89 17.02 -8.59 18.28
N HIS A 90 16.76 -7.28 18.28
CA HIS A 90 17.23 -6.38 19.34
C HIS A 90 16.61 -6.67 20.71
N LEU A 91 15.33 -7.03 20.77
CA LEU A 91 14.71 -7.44 22.03
C LEU A 91 15.36 -8.69 22.61
N GLU A 92 15.77 -9.63 21.75
CA GLU A 92 16.43 -10.84 22.19
C GLU A 92 17.87 -10.57 22.67
N GLU A 93 18.62 -9.69 21.98
CA GLU A 93 19.92 -9.20 22.45
C GLU A 93 19.83 -8.60 23.87
N VAL A 94 18.88 -7.70 24.09
CA VAL A 94 18.66 -7.06 25.40
C VAL A 94 18.29 -8.09 26.47
N ARG A 95 17.48 -9.11 26.13
CA ARG A 95 17.14 -10.20 27.08
C ARG A 95 18.37 -10.99 27.49
N TYR A 96 19.26 -11.31 26.55
CA TYR A 96 20.50 -12.01 26.86
C TYR A 96 21.42 -11.15 27.74
N GLU A 97 21.53 -9.85 27.46
CA GLU A 97 22.33 -8.93 28.27
C GLU A 97 21.81 -8.83 29.71
N ILE A 98 20.48 -8.74 29.89
CA ILE A 98 19.86 -8.71 31.23
C ILE A 98 20.16 -10.01 31.98
N ALA A 99 19.96 -11.17 31.34
CA ALA A 99 20.22 -12.46 31.98
C ALA A 99 21.68 -12.60 32.43
N ALA A 100 22.64 -12.09 31.64
CA ALA A 100 24.06 -12.10 31.99
C ALA A 100 24.43 -11.17 33.16
N LEU A 101 23.60 -10.15 33.46
CA LEU A 101 23.79 -9.25 34.59
C LEU A 101 23.10 -9.73 35.87
N GLU A 102 22.13 -10.64 35.75
CA GLU A 102 21.38 -11.21 36.88
C GLU A 102 22.04 -12.47 37.48
N ASP A 103 23.02 -13.06 36.79
CA ASP A 103 23.91 -14.14 37.27
C ASP A 103 25.17 -13.61 37.99
#